data_AF-A0A7C2ZVJ2-F1
#
_entry.id   AF-A0A7C2ZVJ2-F1
#
_cell.length_a   1.000
_cell.length_b   1.000
_cell.length_c   1.000
_cell.angle_alpha   90.00
_cell.angle_beta   90.00
_cell.angle_gamma   90.00
#
_symmetry.space_group_name_H-M   'P 1'
#
loop_
_entity.id
_entity.type
_entity.pdbx_description
1 polymer ?
#
loop_
_entity_poly.entity_id
_entity_poly.type
_entity_poly.pdbx_seq_one_letter_code
_entity_poly.pdbx_strand_id
1 'polypeptide(L)'
;MLGIVAVQGVGKGSYMLVKVKNLLVVKRSRYQEIIVADVEDFGRCLILDGYIQSTEVDEHIYHESLVQPAMLLHPKPSKVLIIGGGEGATLREVLKHKTVEKAVMVDIDEDVVAISKDFMHKFHENAFNDPRTNVVIADGYKFLEEAQESYDVIILDLTDPYASDIATKLYTEQFYKIVYNRLTDDGVMVTQAGSAFFYNDVYNRVANAVRNVYPYYAEYQVWIPSFGYACNFIIGSKRYNPYEYLTKERIDAIIAERGVKTRFINGTRIEALLRIGIY
;
A
#
# COMPACT_ATOMS: atom_id res chain seq x y z
N MET A 1 18.98 -23.06 20.97
CA MET A 1 19.12 -23.12 19.50
C MET A 1 18.00 -22.26 18.92
N LEU A 2 18.29 -21.34 17.99
CA LEU A 2 17.34 -20.30 17.55
C LEU A 2 16.11 -20.83 16.78
N GLY A 3 16.13 -22.10 16.34
CA GLY A 3 15.06 -22.67 15.51
C GLY A 3 15.13 -22.16 14.07
N ILE A 4 14.02 -22.27 13.33
CA ILE A 4 13.88 -21.66 12.00
C ILE A 4 13.67 -20.16 12.19
N VAL A 5 14.41 -19.35 11.43
CA VAL A 5 14.31 -17.88 11.45
C VAL A 5 14.15 -17.36 10.02
N ALA A 6 13.29 -16.37 9.85
CA ALA A 6 13.27 -15.53 8.66
C ALA A 6 14.33 -14.43 8.84
N VAL A 7 15.15 -14.21 7.81
CA VAL A 7 16.18 -13.18 7.79
C VAL A 7 15.81 -12.17 6.72
N GLN A 8 15.38 -10.98 7.14
CA GLN A 8 15.00 -9.90 6.24
C GLN A 8 16.09 -8.82 6.23
N GLY A 9 16.48 -8.39 5.03
CA GLY A 9 17.30 -7.19 4.87
C GLY A 9 16.46 -5.94 5.12
N VAL A 10 16.95 -5.05 5.99
CA VAL A 10 16.33 -3.75 6.30
C VAL A 10 17.11 -2.61 5.63
N GLY A 11 18.43 -2.78 5.51
CA GLY A 11 19.34 -1.88 4.78
C GLY A 11 20.55 -2.63 4.23
N LYS A 12 21.52 -1.92 3.65
CA LYS A 12 22.68 -2.52 2.96
C LYS A 12 23.53 -3.49 3.80
N GLY A 13 23.55 -3.31 5.13
CA GLY A 13 24.28 -4.17 6.06
C GLY A 13 23.50 -4.51 7.32
N SER A 14 22.19 -4.26 7.32
CA SER A 14 21.33 -4.40 8.49
C SER A 14 20.25 -5.44 8.21
N TYR A 15 20.11 -6.39 9.13
CA TYR A 15 19.15 -7.48 9.03
C TYR A 15 18.29 -7.55 10.28
N MET A 16 17.03 -7.93 10.08
CA MET A 16 16.12 -8.30 11.14
C MET A 16 15.86 -9.80 11.09
N LEU A 17 15.94 -10.45 12.25
CA LEU A 17 15.68 -11.86 12.40
C LEU A 17 14.36 -12.05 13.13
N VAL A 18 13.45 -12.80 12.52
CA VAL A 18 12.15 -13.13 13.12
C VAL A 18 12.03 -14.65 13.22
N LYS A 19 11.69 -15.14 14.41
CA LYS A 19 11.56 -16.58 14.65
C LYS A 19 10.29 -17.11 13.98
N VAL A 20 10.42 -18.22 13.25
CA VAL A 20 9.29 -18.90 12.59
C VAL A 20 8.76 -20.01 13.50
N LYS A 21 7.45 -20.00 13.74
CA LYS A 21 6.74 -21.06 14.49
C LYS A 21 6.30 -22.18 13.57
N ASN A 22 5.57 -21.83 12.51
CA ASN A 22 5.02 -22.77 11.54
C ASN A 22 5.29 -22.29 10.13
N LEU A 23 5.63 -23.20 9.23
CA LEU A 23 5.72 -22.95 7.81
C LEU A 23 4.49 -23.59 7.14
N LEU A 24 3.66 -22.77 6.50
CA LEU A 24 2.35 -23.18 5.99
C LEU A 24 2.40 -23.39 4.47
N VAL A 25 3.04 -22.46 3.77
CA VAL A 25 3.20 -22.48 2.32
C VAL A 25 4.63 -22.11 1.97
N VAL A 26 5.22 -22.85 1.04
CA VAL A 26 6.41 -22.45 0.30
C VAL A 26 6.13 -22.78 -1.17
N LYS A 27 6.04 -21.74 -2.00
CA LYS A 27 5.78 -21.87 -3.43
C LYS A 27 6.68 -20.91 -4.17
N ARG A 28 7.14 -21.27 -5.37
CA ARG A 28 7.72 -20.32 -6.32
C ARG A 28 6.75 -20.15 -7.47
N SER A 29 6.26 -18.93 -7.67
CA SER A 29 5.44 -18.56 -8.82
C SER A 29 6.33 -18.27 -10.02
N ARG A 30 5.73 -17.76 -11.11
CA ARG A 30 6.49 -17.23 -12.25
C ARG A 30 7.33 -15.99 -11.87
N TYR A 31 6.96 -15.28 -10.81
CA TYR A 31 7.52 -13.98 -10.48
C TYR A 31 8.47 -14.01 -9.28
N GLN A 32 8.11 -14.77 -8.24
CA GLN A 32 8.80 -14.69 -6.94
C GLN A 32 8.61 -15.96 -6.11
N GLU A 33 9.40 -16.11 -5.06
CA GLU A 33 9.10 -17.02 -3.96
C GLU A 33 8.01 -16.44 -3.06
N ILE A 34 7.05 -17.28 -2.69
CA ILE A 34 5.90 -16.97 -1.84
C ILE A 34 5.94 -17.92 -0.65
N ILE A 35 6.07 -17.35 0.54
CA ILE A 35 6.05 -18.09 1.80
C ILE A 35 4.92 -17.52 2.66
N VAL A 36 4.10 -18.43 3.21
CA VAL A 36 3.19 -18.11 4.31
C VAL A 36 3.66 -18.87 5.53
N ALA A 37 3.87 -18.14 6.62
CA ALA A 37 4.36 -18.68 7.87
C ALA A 37 3.66 -18.03 9.05
N ASP A 38 3.61 -18.72 10.18
CA ASP A 38 3.32 -18.07 11.46
C ASP A 38 4.65 -17.73 12.13
N VAL A 39 4.86 -16.46 12.47
CA VAL A 39 6.08 -15.95 13.10
C VAL A 39 5.81 -15.55 14.56
N GLU A 40 6.86 -15.56 15.40
CA GLU A 40 6.80 -15.06 16.77
C GLU A 40 6.47 -13.56 16.76
N ASP A 41 5.73 -13.11 17.78
CA ASP A 41 5.26 -11.73 18.01
C ASP A 41 4.30 -11.12 16.95
N PHE A 42 4.35 -11.56 15.69
CA PHE A 42 3.61 -10.94 14.59
C PHE A 42 2.51 -11.82 13.95
N GLY A 43 2.39 -13.09 14.36
CA GLY A 43 1.31 -13.97 13.89
C GLY A 43 1.53 -14.47 12.46
N ARG A 44 0.46 -14.66 11.69
CA ARG A 44 0.58 -15.06 10.28
C ARG A 44 1.27 -13.98 9.46
N CYS A 45 2.14 -14.38 8.55
CA CYS A 45 3.01 -13.50 7.79
C CYS A 45 3.10 -13.97 6.33
N LEU A 46 3.07 -13.01 5.41
CA LEU A 46 3.41 -13.20 4.00
C LEU A 46 4.85 -12.73 3.77
N ILE A 47 5.67 -13.60 3.20
CA ILE A 47 7.05 -13.34 2.84
C ILE A 47 7.20 -13.56 1.33
N LEU A 48 7.68 -12.53 0.63
CA LEU A 48 7.98 -12.59 -0.81
C LEU A 48 9.46 -12.38 -1.02
N ASP A 49 10.13 -13.30 -1.73
CA ASP A 49 11.58 -13.30 -1.98
C ASP A 49 12.43 -13.01 -0.71
N GLY A 50 12.00 -13.55 0.43
CA GLY A 50 12.68 -13.41 1.72
C GLY A 50 12.37 -12.11 2.50
N TYR A 51 11.54 -11.22 1.96
CA TYR A 51 11.11 -9.99 2.63
C TYR A 51 9.69 -10.15 3.18
N ILE A 52 9.50 -9.82 4.47
CA ILE A 52 8.16 -9.72 5.07
C ILE A 52 7.41 -8.61 4.34
N GLN A 53 6.26 -8.95 3.77
CA GLN A 53 5.36 -8.00 3.13
C GLN A 53 4.25 -7.55 4.05
N SER A 54 3.81 -8.43 4.96
CA SER A 54 2.66 -8.13 5.82
C SER A 54 2.57 -9.15 6.96
N THR A 55 2.13 -8.70 8.13
CA THR A 55 1.90 -9.58 9.28
C THR A 55 0.57 -9.29 9.98
N GLU A 56 -0.04 -10.34 10.51
CA GLU A 56 -1.41 -10.30 11.05
C GLU A 56 -1.57 -9.26 12.17
N VAL A 57 -0.54 -9.11 13.01
CA VAL A 57 -0.60 -8.24 14.18
C VAL A 57 -0.57 -6.75 13.80
N ASP A 58 0.20 -6.36 12.79
CA ASP A 58 0.50 -4.96 12.52
C ASP A 58 0.16 -4.45 11.10
N GLU A 59 -0.33 -5.31 10.21
CA GLU A 59 -0.68 -4.92 8.83
C GLU A 59 -1.61 -3.71 8.76
N HIS A 60 -2.51 -3.56 9.73
CA HIS A 60 -3.43 -2.42 9.78
C HIS A 60 -2.72 -1.08 9.93
N ILE A 61 -1.55 -1.04 10.55
CA ILE A 61 -0.73 0.17 10.63
C ILE A 61 -0.31 0.58 9.23
N TYR A 62 0.17 -0.37 8.41
CA TYR A 62 0.55 -0.13 7.02
C TYR A 62 -0.66 0.22 6.16
N HIS A 63 -1.68 -0.65 6.11
CA HIS A 63 -2.80 -0.49 5.18
C HIS A 63 -3.66 0.74 5.50
N GLU A 64 -3.92 1.04 6.77
CA GLU A 64 -4.66 2.27 7.11
C GLU A 64 -3.85 3.52 6.74
N SER A 65 -2.52 3.48 6.92
CA SER A 65 -1.64 4.61 6.58
C SER A 65 -1.47 4.79 5.07
N LEU A 66 -1.46 3.71 4.30
CA LEU A 66 -1.43 3.78 2.83
C LEU A 66 -2.77 4.30 2.29
N VAL A 67 -3.89 3.74 2.73
CA VAL A 67 -5.19 3.94 2.08
C VAL A 67 -5.92 5.18 2.57
N GLN A 68 -6.03 5.35 3.89
CA GLN A 68 -6.99 6.31 4.45
C GLN A 68 -6.68 7.77 4.10
N PRO A 69 -5.42 8.26 4.17
CA PRO A 69 -5.11 9.66 3.81
C PRO A 69 -5.57 10.05 2.39
N ALA A 70 -5.35 9.19 1.40
CA ALA A 70 -5.75 9.44 0.02
C ALA A 70 -7.27 9.39 -0.16
N MET A 71 -7.91 8.38 0.42
CA MET A 71 -9.37 8.23 0.38
C MET A 71 -10.08 9.40 1.05
N LEU A 72 -9.53 9.94 2.15
CA LEU A 72 -10.09 11.07 2.90
C LEU A 72 -9.82 12.43 2.23
N LEU A 73 -8.75 12.54 1.44
CA LEU A 73 -8.44 13.74 0.66
C LEU A 73 -9.46 13.93 -0.47
N HIS A 74 -9.85 12.85 -1.14
CA HIS A 74 -10.90 12.89 -2.16
C HIS A 74 -12.28 13.15 -1.50
N PRO A 75 -13.11 14.08 -1.99
CA PRO A 75 -14.37 14.46 -1.33
C PRO A 75 -15.41 13.33 -1.29
N LYS A 76 -15.48 12.51 -2.35
CA LYS A 76 -16.40 11.37 -2.46
C LYS A 76 -15.85 10.27 -3.39
N PRO A 77 -14.85 9.48 -2.96
CA PRO A 77 -14.25 8.46 -3.83
C PRO A 77 -15.25 7.33 -4.11
N SER A 78 -15.52 7.06 -5.39
CA SER A 78 -16.47 6.05 -5.88
C SER A 78 -15.77 4.94 -6.67
N LYS A 79 -14.92 5.30 -7.64
CA LYS A 79 -14.11 4.35 -8.43
C LYS A 79 -12.67 4.36 -7.94
N VAL A 80 -12.21 3.25 -7.39
CA VAL A 80 -10.85 3.10 -6.85
C VAL A 80 -10.10 2.02 -7.62
N LEU A 81 -8.84 2.28 -7.94
CA LEU A 81 -7.91 1.31 -8.51
C LEU A 81 -6.79 1.05 -7.51
N ILE A 82 -6.45 -0.22 -7.34
CA ILE A 82 -5.31 -0.69 -6.57
C ILE A 82 -4.39 -1.43 -7.54
N ILE A 83 -3.12 -1.05 -7.59
CA ILE A 83 -2.08 -1.82 -8.27
C ILE A 83 -1.23 -2.52 -7.21
N GLY A 84 -1.16 -3.85 -7.30
CA GLY A 84 -0.61 -4.72 -6.26
C GLY A 84 -1.65 -5.04 -5.18
N GLY A 85 -1.18 -5.20 -3.94
CA GLY A 85 -2.04 -5.50 -2.79
C GLY A 85 -2.67 -6.90 -2.84
N GLY A 86 -2.01 -7.88 -3.46
CA GLY A 86 -2.52 -9.24 -3.68
C GLY A 86 -2.98 -10.00 -2.43
N GLU A 87 -2.60 -9.56 -1.23
CA GLU A 87 -3.12 -10.09 0.05
C GLU A 87 -4.54 -9.63 0.40
N GLY A 88 -5.02 -8.56 -0.23
CA GLY A 88 -6.39 -8.06 -0.10
C GLY A 88 -6.65 -7.11 1.08
N ALA A 89 -5.66 -6.78 1.91
CA ALA A 89 -5.83 -5.84 3.02
C ALA A 89 -5.99 -4.38 2.54
N THR A 90 -5.26 -3.95 1.51
CA THR A 90 -5.51 -2.67 0.84
C THR A 90 -6.94 -2.58 0.30
N LEU A 91 -7.43 -3.65 -0.34
CA LEU A 91 -8.80 -3.74 -0.83
C LEU A 91 -9.82 -3.66 0.32
N ARG A 92 -9.57 -4.36 1.44
CA ARG A 92 -10.39 -4.26 2.67
C ARG A 92 -10.51 -2.81 3.14
N GLU A 93 -9.39 -2.08 3.24
CA GLU A 93 -9.39 -0.70 3.70
C GLU A 93 -10.15 0.25 2.77
N VAL A 94 -10.04 0.06 1.45
CA VAL A 94 -10.81 0.82 0.46
C VAL A 94 -12.31 0.58 0.65
N LEU A 95 -12.71 -0.68 0.80
CA LEU A 95 -14.12 -1.08 0.90
C LEU A 95 -14.81 -0.62 2.19
N LYS A 96 -14.07 -0.15 3.20
CA LYS A 96 -14.64 0.51 4.39
C LYS A 96 -15.35 1.82 4.04
N HIS A 97 -14.99 2.47 2.94
CA HIS A 97 -15.66 3.68 2.47
C HIS A 97 -16.96 3.33 1.75
N LYS A 98 -18.10 3.69 2.34
CA LYS A 98 -19.43 3.45 1.74
C LYS A 98 -19.69 4.21 0.45
N THR A 99 -18.86 5.20 0.13
CA THR A 99 -18.92 5.94 -1.12
C THR A 99 -18.39 5.14 -2.30
N VAL A 100 -17.56 4.11 -2.05
CA VAL A 100 -16.98 3.26 -3.10
C VAL A 100 -18.08 2.42 -3.74
N GLU A 101 -18.20 2.53 -5.06
CA GLU A 101 -19.10 1.73 -5.90
C GLU A 101 -18.34 0.65 -6.68
N LYS A 102 -17.05 0.90 -6.99
CA LYS A 102 -16.18 -0.05 -7.70
C LYS A 102 -14.75 0.04 -7.20
N ALA A 103 -14.20 -1.08 -6.75
CA ALA A 103 -12.80 -1.24 -6.37
C ALA A 103 -12.14 -2.27 -7.30
N VAL A 104 -11.24 -1.82 -8.16
CA VAL A 104 -10.47 -2.69 -9.05
C VAL A 104 -9.11 -2.96 -8.41
N MET A 105 -8.76 -4.23 -8.21
CA MET A 105 -7.44 -4.64 -7.74
C MET A 105 -6.72 -5.36 -8.87
N VAL A 106 -5.55 -4.87 -9.25
CA VAL A 106 -4.73 -5.44 -10.33
C VAL A 106 -3.43 -5.96 -9.74
N ASP A 107 -3.24 -7.27 -9.77
CA ASP A 107 -1.99 -7.90 -9.32
C ASP A 107 -1.42 -8.77 -10.45
N ILE A 108 -0.10 -8.81 -10.55
CA ILE A 108 0.59 -9.56 -11.61
C ILE A 108 0.68 -11.06 -11.27
N ASP A 109 0.64 -11.40 -9.97
CA ASP A 109 0.91 -12.75 -9.47
C ASP A 109 -0.37 -13.42 -8.96
N GLU A 110 -0.98 -14.25 -9.81
CA GLU A 110 -2.17 -15.03 -9.45
C GLU A 110 -1.96 -15.95 -8.25
N ASP A 111 -0.73 -16.42 -8.04
CA ASP A 111 -0.42 -17.34 -6.95
C ASP A 111 -0.45 -16.61 -5.61
N VAL A 112 0.01 -15.36 -5.55
CA VAL A 112 -0.10 -14.53 -4.34
C VAL A 112 -1.56 -14.32 -3.97
N VAL A 113 -2.41 -13.97 -4.94
CA VAL A 113 -3.85 -13.76 -4.72
C VAL A 113 -4.54 -15.06 -4.27
N ALA A 114 -4.26 -16.19 -4.93
CA ALA A 114 -4.86 -17.47 -4.60
C ALA A 114 -4.45 -17.94 -3.19
N ILE A 115 -3.14 -17.92 -2.89
CA ILE A 115 -2.63 -18.27 -1.55
C ILE A 115 -3.21 -17.34 -0.48
N SER A 116 -3.38 -16.05 -0.79
CA SER A 116 -3.93 -15.10 0.17
C SER A 116 -5.40 -15.37 0.48
N LYS A 117 -6.20 -15.74 -0.52
CA LYS A 117 -7.59 -16.18 -0.32
C LYS A 117 -7.70 -17.40 0.59
N ASP A 118 -6.74 -18.33 0.51
CA ASP A 118 -6.76 -19.58 1.26
C ASP A 118 -6.14 -19.47 2.66
N PHE A 119 -5.14 -18.62 2.86
CA PHE A 119 -4.35 -18.58 4.09
C PHE A 119 -4.39 -17.25 4.84
N MET A 120 -4.81 -16.15 4.21
CA MET A 120 -4.69 -14.78 4.75
C MET A 120 -6.06 -14.17 5.09
N HIS A 121 -7.01 -14.96 5.59
CA HIS A 121 -8.40 -14.52 5.84
C HIS A 121 -8.54 -13.26 6.72
N LYS A 122 -7.65 -13.06 7.69
CA LYS A 122 -7.66 -11.88 8.58
C LYS A 122 -7.16 -10.61 7.91
N PHE A 123 -6.45 -10.73 6.79
CA PHE A 123 -5.94 -9.60 6.02
C PHE A 123 -7.06 -9.08 5.12
N HIS A 124 -7.61 -9.93 4.27
CA HIS A 124 -8.63 -9.50 3.34
C HIS A 124 -10.03 -9.39 3.96
N GLU A 125 -10.36 -10.06 5.07
CA GLU A 125 -11.69 -10.01 5.73
C GLU A 125 -12.86 -10.15 4.73
N ASN A 126 -12.78 -11.13 3.84
CA ASN A 126 -13.74 -11.39 2.75
C ASN A 126 -13.86 -10.28 1.66
N ALA A 127 -12.95 -9.29 1.62
CA ALA A 127 -12.94 -8.20 0.63
C ALA A 127 -12.95 -8.67 -0.83
N PHE A 128 -12.30 -9.81 -1.13
CA PHE A 128 -12.31 -10.41 -2.47
C PHE A 128 -13.72 -10.80 -2.97
N ASN A 129 -14.67 -11.02 -2.07
CA ASN A 129 -16.05 -11.41 -2.37
C ASN A 129 -17.06 -10.26 -2.20
N ASP A 130 -16.60 -9.05 -1.90
CA ASP A 130 -17.48 -7.88 -1.88
C ASP A 130 -17.99 -7.61 -3.31
N PRO A 131 -19.29 -7.35 -3.52
CA PRO A 131 -19.86 -7.15 -4.87
C PRO A 131 -19.28 -5.93 -5.60
N ARG A 132 -18.60 -5.01 -4.90
CA ARG A 132 -17.92 -3.85 -5.48
C ARG A 132 -16.52 -4.18 -5.99
N THR A 133 -15.99 -5.35 -5.63
CA THR A 133 -14.63 -5.76 -5.97
C THR A 133 -14.56 -6.35 -7.38
N ASN A 134 -13.53 -5.95 -8.12
CA ASN A 134 -13.09 -6.60 -9.35
C ASN A 134 -11.60 -6.92 -9.26
N VAL A 135 -11.24 -8.20 -9.16
CA VAL A 135 -9.83 -8.64 -9.16
C VAL A 135 -9.41 -8.96 -10.59
N VAL A 136 -8.32 -8.36 -11.03
CA VAL A 136 -7.74 -8.54 -12.36
C VAL A 136 -6.31 -9.05 -12.19
N ILE A 137 -6.00 -10.19 -12.83
CA ILE A 137 -4.62 -10.69 -12.90
C ILE A 137 -3.98 -10.11 -14.15
N ALA A 138 -3.14 -9.09 -13.99
CA ALA A 138 -2.46 -8.42 -15.09
C ALA A 138 -1.23 -7.64 -14.60
N ASP A 139 -0.35 -7.30 -15.55
CA ASP A 139 0.71 -6.32 -15.31
C ASP A 139 0.09 -4.93 -15.09
N GLY A 140 0.35 -4.33 -13.93
CA GLY A 140 -0.23 -3.04 -13.55
C GLY A 140 0.20 -1.87 -14.43
N TYR A 141 1.40 -1.91 -15.01
CA TYR A 141 1.88 -0.89 -15.95
C TYR A 141 1.04 -0.93 -17.22
N LYS A 142 0.93 -2.12 -17.82
CA LYS A 142 0.15 -2.33 -19.05
C LYS A 142 -1.33 -2.05 -18.83
N PHE A 143 -1.88 -2.48 -17.70
CA PHE A 143 -3.27 -2.22 -17.35
C PHE A 143 -3.57 -0.73 -17.36
N LEU A 144 -2.72 0.10 -16.74
CA LEU A 144 -2.89 1.55 -16.71
C LEU A 144 -2.69 2.21 -18.09
N GLU A 145 -1.72 1.75 -18.89
CA GLU A 145 -1.55 2.24 -20.26
C GLU A 145 -2.80 2.00 -21.11
N GLU A 146 -3.38 0.81 -21.03
CA GLU A 146 -4.51 0.37 -21.84
C GLU A 146 -5.87 0.81 -21.28
N ALA A 147 -5.94 1.15 -19.98
CA ALA A 147 -7.17 1.57 -19.31
C ALA A 147 -7.85 2.75 -20.04
N GLN A 148 -9.16 2.61 -20.27
CA GLN A 148 -9.98 3.67 -20.86
C GLN A 148 -10.81 4.41 -19.81
N GLU A 149 -10.95 3.83 -18.61
CA GLU A 149 -11.66 4.45 -17.50
C GLU A 149 -10.71 5.31 -16.65
N SER A 150 -11.27 6.35 -16.04
CA SER A 150 -10.61 7.12 -14.98
C SER A 150 -11.11 6.70 -13.59
N TYR A 151 -10.27 6.92 -12.59
CA TYR A 151 -10.50 6.58 -11.19
C TYR A 151 -10.41 7.82 -10.30
N ASP A 152 -11.20 7.84 -9.23
CA ASP A 152 -11.17 8.91 -8.23
C ASP A 152 -9.92 8.79 -7.37
N VAL A 153 -9.54 7.55 -7.04
CA VAL A 153 -8.33 7.25 -6.26
C VAL A 153 -7.57 6.09 -6.89
N ILE A 154 -6.25 6.24 -7.02
CA ILE A 154 -5.34 5.16 -7.42
C ILE A 154 -4.35 4.89 -6.28
N ILE A 155 -4.26 3.65 -5.83
CA ILE A 155 -3.40 3.19 -4.74
C ILE A 155 -2.35 2.26 -5.33
N LEU A 156 -1.08 2.59 -5.13
CA LEU A 156 0.06 1.80 -5.57
C LEU A 156 0.65 1.06 -4.35
N ASP A 157 0.21 -0.18 -4.17
CA ASP A 157 0.62 -1.08 -3.10
C ASP A 157 1.57 -2.13 -3.64
N LEU A 158 2.76 -1.65 -4.00
CA LEU A 158 3.79 -2.40 -4.71
C LEU A 158 4.90 -2.81 -3.74
N THR A 159 5.74 -3.77 -4.12
CA THR A 159 7.02 -4.01 -3.44
C THR A 159 7.95 -2.79 -3.55
N ASP A 160 8.93 -2.68 -2.65
CA ASP A 160 9.87 -1.55 -2.59
C ASP A 160 10.50 -1.19 -3.96
N PRO A 161 10.78 0.11 -4.20
CA PRO A 161 11.32 0.60 -5.47
C PRO A 161 12.71 0.04 -5.83
N TYR A 162 13.39 -0.57 -4.85
CA TYR A 162 14.69 -1.24 -4.95
C TYR A 162 14.61 -2.77 -4.85
N ALA A 163 13.40 -3.36 -4.85
CA ALA A 163 13.22 -4.81 -4.75
C ALA A 163 13.55 -5.54 -6.06
N SER A 164 13.18 -4.97 -7.21
CA SER A 164 13.45 -5.57 -8.53
C SER A 164 13.38 -4.53 -9.66
N ASP A 165 13.94 -4.88 -10.83
CA ASP A 165 13.82 -4.06 -12.04
C ASP A 165 12.36 -3.88 -12.50
N ILE A 166 11.49 -4.84 -12.18
CA ILE A 166 10.05 -4.76 -12.48
C ILE A 166 9.42 -3.67 -11.58
N ALA A 167 9.71 -3.72 -10.28
CA ALA A 167 9.23 -2.72 -9.33
C ALA A 167 9.73 -1.32 -9.73
N THR A 168 11.03 -1.14 -9.98
CA THR A 168 11.63 0.17 -10.30
C THR A 168 10.93 0.91 -11.46
N LYS A 169 10.40 0.19 -12.47
CA LYS A 169 9.68 0.82 -13.60
C LYS A 169 8.37 1.50 -13.19
N LEU A 170 7.73 1.01 -12.13
CA LEU A 170 6.50 1.55 -11.54
C LEU A 170 6.75 2.76 -10.62
N TYR A 171 7.99 3.22 -10.52
CA TYR A 171 8.39 4.37 -9.69
C TYR A 171 9.02 5.52 -10.49
N THR A 172 8.73 5.57 -11.80
CA THR A 172 9.28 6.57 -12.72
C THR A 172 8.31 7.73 -12.95
N GLU A 173 8.84 8.90 -13.31
CA GLU A 173 8.02 10.05 -13.70
C GLU A 173 7.08 9.70 -14.87
N GLN A 174 7.56 8.91 -15.82
CA GLN A 174 6.76 8.43 -16.95
C GLN A 174 5.56 7.60 -16.49
N PHE A 175 5.77 6.68 -15.54
CA PHE A 175 4.68 5.90 -14.97
C PHE A 175 3.69 6.78 -14.20
N TYR A 176 4.17 7.71 -13.38
CA TYR A 176 3.28 8.62 -12.67
C TYR A 176 2.47 9.53 -13.61
N LYS A 177 2.99 9.93 -14.78
CA LYS A 177 2.20 10.61 -15.81
C LYS A 177 1.06 9.74 -16.34
N ILE A 178 1.30 8.45 -16.54
CA ILE A 178 0.24 7.51 -16.93
C ILE A 178 -0.83 7.44 -15.83
N VAL A 179 -0.41 7.27 -14.57
CA VAL A 179 -1.32 7.25 -13.41
C VAL A 179 -2.13 8.55 -13.33
N TYR A 180 -1.48 9.71 -13.47
CA TYR A 180 -2.11 11.02 -13.49
C TYR A 180 -3.21 11.12 -14.57
N ASN A 181 -2.93 10.60 -15.77
CA ASN A 181 -3.89 10.61 -16.88
C ASN A 181 -5.07 9.65 -16.69
N ARG A 182 -4.99 8.71 -15.74
CA ARG A 182 -6.08 7.80 -15.34
C ARG A 182 -6.82 8.25 -14.09
N LEU A 183 -6.48 9.41 -13.53
CA LEU A 183 -7.26 10.03 -12.46
C LEU A 183 -8.34 10.96 -13.01
N THR A 184 -9.48 11.07 -12.32
CA THR A 184 -10.46 12.16 -12.52
C THR A 184 -9.83 13.53 -12.25
N ASP A 185 -10.56 14.62 -12.52
CA ASP A 185 -10.03 16.00 -12.36
C ASP A 185 -9.69 16.36 -10.90
N ASP A 186 -10.38 15.75 -9.93
CA ASP A 186 -10.13 15.87 -8.50
C ASP A 186 -9.43 14.64 -7.91
N GLY A 187 -8.93 13.75 -8.77
CA GLY A 187 -8.38 12.47 -8.38
C GLY A 187 -7.08 12.54 -7.56
N VAL A 188 -6.89 11.51 -6.75
CA VAL A 188 -5.78 11.38 -5.80
C VAL A 188 -5.03 10.06 -6.05
N MET A 189 -3.71 10.11 -6.01
CA MET A 189 -2.84 8.94 -5.99
C MET A 189 -2.13 8.83 -4.65
N VAL A 190 -1.89 7.61 -4.18
CA VAL A 190 -0.94 7.34 -3.10
C VAL A 190 -0.08 6.12 -3.44
N THR A 191 1.18 6.17 -3.04
CA THR A 191 2.13 5.08 -3.20
C THR A 191 2.89 4.83 -1.90
N GLN A 192 3.15 3.58 -1.59
CA GLN A 192 4.24 3.20 -0.69
C GLN A 192 5.58 3.50 -1.41
N ALA A 193 6.59 4.00 -0.71
CA ALA A 193 7.85 4.48 -1.29
C ALA A 193 9.11 3.93 -0.59
N GLY A 194 9.00 2.79 0.11
CA GLY A 194 10.09 2.13 0.82
C GLY A 194 10.58 2.93 2.02
N SER A 195 11.90 2.91 2.28
CA SER A 195 12.52 3.63 3.41
C SER A 195 13.48 4.74 2.97
N ALA A 196 13.15 5.99 3.32
CA ALA A 196 13.99 7.18 3.10
C ALA A 196 15.26 7.18 3.96
N PHE A 197 15.26 6.46 5.08
CA PHE A 197 16.43 6.32 5.95
C PHE A 197 17.48 5.37 5.35
N PHE A 198 17.07 4.16 4.95
CA PHE A 198 17.99 3.16 4.41
C PHE A 198 18.33 3.37 2.93
N TYR A 199 17.43 3.97 2.16
CA TYR A 199 17.52 4.12 0.70
C TYR A 199 17.19 5.53 0.22
N ASN A 200 17.79 6.54 0.87
CA ASN A 200 17.54 7.97 0.61
C ASN A 200 17.60 8.37 -0.88
N ASP A 201 18.63 7.92 -1.61
CA ASP A 201 18.77 8.22 -3.04
C ASP A 201 17.60 7.67 -3.88
N VAL A 202 17.12 6.46 -3.54
CA VAL A 202 16.00 5.85 -4.23
C VAL A 202 14.72 6.60 -3.89
N TYR A 203 14.49 6.85 -2.60
CA TYR A 203 13.34 7.62 -2.11
C TYR A 203 13.25 9.00 -2.77
N ASN A 204 14.35 9.76 -2.83
CA ASN A 204 14.37 11.08 -3.45
C ASN A 204 14.01 11.04 -4.94
N ARG A 205 14.41 9.99 -5.67
CA ARG A 205 13.98 9.81 -7.07
C ARG A 205 12.48 9.60 -7.18
N VAL A 206 11.91 8.76 -6.31
CA VAL A 206 10.46 8.53 -6.26
C VAL A 206 9.71 9.82 -5.91
N ALA A 207 10.12 10.51 -4.85
CA ALA A 207 9.51 11.75 -4.41
C ALA A 207 9.57 12.82 -5.52
N ASN A 208 10.73 13.03 -6.15
CA ASN A 208 10.86 13.98 -7.25
C ASN A 208 9.99 13.61 -8.46
N ALA A 209 9.88 12.31 -8.79
CA ALA A 209 9.01 11.86 -9.87
C ALA A 209 7.53 12.19 -9.60
N VAL A 210 7.05 12.05 -8.36
CA VAL A 210 5.70 12.49 -7.98
C VAL A 210 5.57 14.02 -8.04
N ARG A 211 6.52 14.76 -7.46
CA ARG A 211 6.52 16.23 -7.43
C ARG A 211 6.48 16.86 -8.82
N ASN A 212 7.14 16.25 -9.80
CA ASN A 212 7.16 16.73 -11.19
C ASN A 212 5.82 16.53 -11.92
N VAL A 213 4.95 15.64 -11.43
CA VAL A 213 3.71 15.26 -12.09
C VAL A 213 2.48 15.89 -11.43
N TYR A 214 2.48 16.00 -10.10
CA TYR A 214 1.30 16.44 -9.36
C TYR A 214 1.44 17.89 -8.87
N PRO A 215 0.40 18.73 -9.05
CA PRO A 215 0.42 20.11 -8.57
C PRO A 215 0.43 20.20 -7.04
N TYR A 216 -0.16 19.21 -6.37
CA TYR A 216 -0.10 19.06 -4.92
C TYR A 216 0.42 17.68 -4.56
N TYR A 217 1.30 17.63 -3.56
CA TYR A 217 1.83 16.39 -3.04
C TYR A 217 2.04 16.50 -1.53
N ALA A 218 2.13 15.34 -0.87
CA ALA A 218 2.56 15.28 0.51
C ALA A 218 3.32 13.98 0.77
N GLU A 219 4.24 14.05 1.72
CA GLU A 219 5.05 12.92 2.16
C GLU A 219 4.84 12.71 3.66
N TYR A 220 4.74 11.46 4.06
CA TYR A 220 4.66 11.06 5.47
C TYR A 220 5.27 9.67 5.66
N GLN A 221 5.44 9.26 6.92
CA GLN A 221 6.06 7.98 7.24
C GLN A 221 5.51 7.37 8.51
N VAL A 222 5.52 6.04 8.56
CA VAL A 222 5.05 5.27 9.71
C VAL A 222 6.02 4.14 10.01
N TRP A 223 6.39 3.99 11.28
CA TRP A 223 7.15 2.84 11.74
C TRP A 223 6.28 1.58 11.67
N ILE A 224 6.71 0.58 10.89
CA ILE A 224 6.04 -0.72 10.79
C ILE A 224 6.87 -1.74 11.60
N PRO A 225 6.37 -2.18 12.78
CA PRO A 225 7.13 -3.02 13.69
C PRO A 225 7.72 -4.28 13.05
N SER A 226 6.93 -5.01 12.27
CA SER A 226 7.31 -6.26 11.61
C SER A 226 8.24 -6.07 10.42
N PHE A 227 8.41 -4.85 9.91
CA PHE A 227 9.40 -4.55 8.87
C PHE A 227 10.73 -4.11 9.46
N GLY A 228 10.72 -3.58 10.69
CA GLY A 228 11.92 -3.07 11.35
C GLY A 228 12.43 -1.75 10.75
N TYR A 229 11.57 -1.01 10.04
CA TYR A 229 11.86 0.32 9.51
C TYR A 229 10.61 1.20 9.42
N ALA A 230 10.83 2.51 9.25
CA ALA A 230 9.77 3.43 8.86
C ALA A 230 9.52 3.32 7.35
N CYS A 231 8.29 2.96 7.00
CA CYS A 231 7.79 2.97 5.63
C CYS A 231 7.32 4.38 5.29
N ASN A 232 7.70 4.86 4.11
CA ASN A 232 7.35 6.18 3.60
C ASN A 232 6.23 6.08 2.58
N PHE A 233 5.35 7.07 2.59
CA PHE A 233 4.21 7.16 1.68
C PHE A 233 4.19 8.54 1.03
N ILE A 234 3.73 8.58 -0.22
CA ILE A 234 3.63 9.82 -0.99
C ILE A 234 2.25 9.93 -1.62
N ILE A 235 1.56 11.04 -1.35
CA ILE A 235 0.30 11.41 -1.99
C ILE A 235 0.60 12.35 -3.15
N GLY A 236 -0.03 12.12 -4.29
CA GLY A 236 -0.16 13.07 -5.39
C GLY A 236 -1.63 13.44 -5.60
N SER A 237 -1.94 14.73 -5.74
CA SER A 237 -3.31 15.23 -5.87
C SER A 237 -3.41 16.26 -6.97
N LYS A 238 -4.47 16.17 -7.79
CA LYS A 238 -4.72 17.14 -8.87
C LYS A 238 -5.31 18.45 -8.38
N ARG A 239 -6.04 18.43 -7.26
CA ARG A 239 -6.92 19.54 -6.88
C ARG A 239 -6.76 20.04 -5.46
N TYR A 240 -6.56 19.13 -4.51
CA TYR A 240 -6.57 19.46 -3.09
C TYR A 240 -5.16 19.37 -2.51
N ASN A 241 -4.69 20.44 -1.87
CA ASN A 241 -3.45 20.43 -1.11
C ASN A 241 -3.61 19.55 0.14
N PRO A 242 -2.91 18.40 0.28
CA PRO A 242 -3.09 17.52 1.43
C PRO A 242 -2.79 18.24 2.76
N TYR A 243 -1.79 19.12 2.77
CA TYR A 243 -1.39 19.87 3.98
C TYR A 243 -2.42 20.90 4.45
N GLU A 244 -3.34 21.34 3.59
CA GLU A 244 -4.39 22.28 3.95
C GLU A 244 -5.74 21.58 4.13
N TYR A 245 -5.99 20.53 3.34
CA TYR A 245 -7.27 19.85 3.30
C TYR A 245 -7.42 18.85 4.45
N LEU A 246 -6.37 18.10 4.78
CA LEU A 246 -6.39 17.03 5.79
C LEU A 246 -6.13 17.57 7.20
N THR A 247 -7.04 18.41 7.70
CA THR A 247 -7.05 18.81 9.11
C THR A 247 -7.73 17.75 9.97
N LYS A 248 -7.36 17.68 11.24
CA LYS A 248 -7.97 16.74 12.20
C LYS A 248 -9.50 16.77 12.15
N GLU A 249 -10.11 17.95 12.26
CA GLU A 249 -11.57 18.11 12.35
C GLU A 249 -12.26 17.61 11.08
N ARG A 250 -11.69 17.92 9.91
CA ARG A 250 -12.27 17.50 8.64
C ARG A 250 -12.19 15.99 8.47
N ILE A 251 -11.05 15.40 8.83
CA ILE A 251 -10.84 13.96 8.76
C ILE A 251 -11.84 13.23 9.65
N ASP A 252 -11.95 13.64 10.91
CA ASP A 252 -12.86 13.00 11.88
C ASP A 252 -14.32 13.11 11.39
N ALA A 253 -14.71 14.23 10.78
CA ALA A 253 -16.03 14.40 10.18
C ALA A 253 -16.27 13.46 9.00
N ILE A 254 -15.31 13.34 8.07
CA ILE A 254 -15.42 12.46 6.91
C ILE A 254 -15.45 10.98 7.33
N ILE A 255 -14.62 10.58 8.29
CA ILE A 255 -14.62 9.21 8.85
C ILE A 255 -15.99 8.87 9.42
N ALA A 256 -16.58 9.80 10.21
CA ALA A 256 -17.90 9.62 10.78
C ALA A 256 -19.00 9.55 9.71
N GLU A 257 -19.00 10.46 8.73
CA GLU A 257 -19.95 10.49 7.62
C GLU A 257 -19.93 9.20 6.80
N ARG A 258 -18.74 8.72 6.45
CA ARG A 258 -18.56 7.52 5.63
C ARG A 258 -18.67 6.22 6.44
N GLY A 259 -18.71 6.31 7.76
CA GLY A 259 -18.78 5.16 8.67
C GLY A 259 -17.52 4.28 8.64
N VAL A 260 -16.37 4.89 8.37
CA VAL A 260 -15.07 4.19 8.28
C VAL A 260 -14.62 3.81 9.69
N LYS A 261 -14.14 2.59 9.86
CA LYS A 261 -13.60 2.08 11.14
C LYS A 261 -12.12 1.75 11.00
N THR A 262 -11.32 2.36 11.85
CA THR A 262 -9.86 2.24 11.86
C THR A 262 -9.37 1.84 13.26
N ARG A 263 -8.22 1.18 13.32
CA ARG A 263 -7.51 0.79 14.54
C ARG A 263 -6.35 1.74 14.85
N PHE A 264 -5.69 2.22 13.79
CA PHE A 264 -4.50 3.06 13.86
C PHE A 264 -4.82 4.50 13.46
N ILE A 265 -5.44 4.73 12.32
CA ILE A 265 -5.60 6.08 11.77
C ILE A 265 -6.82 6.82 12.34
N ASN A 266 -6.65 8.11 12.67
CA ASN A 266 -7.71 9.08 12.94
C ASN A 266 -7.25 10.49 12.52
N GLY A 267 -8.09 11.52 12.71
CA GLY A 267 -7.75 12.88 12.33
C GLY A 267 -6.47 13.39 12.96
N THR A 268 -6.30 13.20 14.27
CA THR A 268 -5.09 13.61 14.99
C THR A 268 -3.85 12.94 14.41
N ARG A 269 -3.92 11.64 14.11
CA ARG A 269 -2.77 10.88 13.64
C ARG A 269 -2.39 11.24 12.21
N ILE A 270 -3.33 11.34 11.28
CA ILE A 270 -3.02 11.76 9.90
C ILE A 270 -2.42 13.16 9.89
N GLU A 271 -3.02 14.10 10.62
CA GLU A 271 -2.50 15.47 10.67
C GLU A 271 -1.07 15.47 11.21
N ALA A 272 -0.79 14.76 12.30
CA ALA A 272 0.56 14.63 12.84
C ALA A 272 1.54 13.99 11.86
N LEU A 273 1.14 12.92 11.16
CA LEU A 273 1.96 12.23 10.16
C LEU A 273 2.37 13.17 9.01
N LEU A 274 1.47 14.06 8.58
CA LEU A 274 1.77 15.06 7.56
C LEU A 274 2.68 16.19 8.08
N ARG A 275 2.77 16.42 9.40
CA ARG A 275 3.59 17.50 9.97
C ARG A 275 4.98 17.07 10.44
N ILE A 276 5.17 15.79 10.75
CA ILE A 276 6.45 15.29 11.28
C ILE A 276 7.56 15.25 10.22
N GLY A 277 7.19 15.19 8.94
CA GLY A 277 8.12 15.12 7.82
C GLY A 277 8.76 13.74 7.64
N ILE A 278 9.74 13.69 6.75
CA ILE A 278 10.54 12.51 6.41
C ILE A 278 11.92 12.65 7.07
N TYR A 279 12.61 11.53 7.33
CA TYR A 279 14.00 11.54 7.82
C TYR A 279 14.95 12.29 6.88
#